data_AF-A0A062V499-F1
#
_entry.id   AF-A0A062V499-F1
#
_cell.length_a   1.000
_cell.length_b   1.000
_cell.length_c   1.000
_cell.angle_alpha   90.00
_cell.angle_beta   90.00
_cell.angle_gamma   90.00
#
_symmetry.space_group_name_H-M   'P 1'
#
loop_
_entity.id
_entity.type
_entity.pdbx_description
1 polymer ?
#
loop_
_entity_poly.entity_id
_entity_poly.type
_entity_poly.pdbx_seq_one_letter_code
_entity_poly.pdbx_strand_id
1 'polypeptide(L)'
;MSDFQLKTTVAFIVFNRPDTTRRVFAEIAKARPRKLLIIADGPRADHPEDAEKCAAVRAIIDGVDWDCEVLKNYSNSISATFESILPEC
;
A
#
# COMPACT_ATOMS: atom_id res chain seq x y z
N MET A 1 20.10 -7.63 -20.99
CA MET A 1 19.16 -8.02 -19.92
C MET A 1 18.01 -7.03 -20.01
N SER A 2 16.85 -7.46 -20.48
CA SER A 2 15.73 -6.56 -20.70
C SER A 2 15.23 -6.07 -19.34
N ASP A 3 15.42 -4.78 -19.05
CA ASP A 3 14.77 -4.10 -17.93
C ASP A 3 13.26 -4.16 -18.17
N PHE A 4 12.59 -5.16 -17.59
CA PHE A 4 11.14 -5.21 -17.58
C PHE A 4 10.66 -4.12 -16.62
N GLN A 5 10.31 -2.97 -17.19
CA GLN A 5 9.83 -1.84 -16.42
C GLN A 5 8.32 -1.70 -16.60
N LEU A 6 7.57 -1.94 -15.52
CA LEU A 6 6.13 -1.71 -15.48
C LEU A 6 5.86 -0.21 -15.62
N LYS A 7 5.33 0.18 -16.79
CA LYS A 7 4.79 1.51 -17.04
C LYS A 7 3.39 1.70 -16.43
N THR A 8 2.69 0.59 -16.16
CA THR A 8 1.34 0.59 -15.59
C THR A 8 1.40 0.88 -14.09
N THR A 9 0.54 1.78 -13.64
CA THR A 9 0.35 2.05 -12.21
C THR A 9 -0.22 0.83 -11.50
N VAL A 10 0.35 0.46 -10.36
CA VAL A 10 -0.13 -0.64 -9.52
C VAL A 10 -0.92 -0.06 -8.35
N ALA A 11 -2.17 -0.49 -8.18
CA ALA A 11 -2.96 -0.20 -6.99
C ALA A 11 -2.90 -1.37 -6.02
N PHE A 12 -2.44 -1.11 -4.80
CA PHE A 12 -2.27 -2.09 -3.74
C PHE A 12 -3.16 -1.72 -2.56
N ILE A 13 -4.26 -2.48 -2.42
CA ILE A 13 -5.27 -2.28 -1.39
C ILE A 13 -5.02 -3.30 -0.28
N VAL A 14 -4.79 -2.82 0.93
CA VAL A 14 -4.37 -3.61 2.08
C VAL A 14 -5.22 -3.29 3.32
N PHE A 15 -5.24 -4.21 4.28
CA PHE A 15 -5.96 -4.04 5.54
C PHE A 15 -5.10 -4.49 6.72
N ASN A 16 -5.48 -5.57 7.42
CA ASN A 16 -4.85 -6.05 8.66
C ASN A 16 -4.09 -7.38 8.50
N ARG A 17 -3.66 -7.74 7.28
CA ARG A 17 -3.00 -9.03 6.98
C ARG A 17 -1.51 -8.84 6.64
N PRO A 18 -0.62 -8.64 7.63
CA PRO A 18 0.79 -8.31 7.39
C PRO A 18 1.54 -9.41 6.62
N ASP A 19 1.29 -10.69 6.88
CA ASP A 19 1.99 -11.79 6.21
C ASP A 19 1.75 -11.81 4.70
N THR A 20 0.49 -11.66 4.30
CA THR A 20 0.10 -11.61 2.89
C THR A 20 0.62 -10.33 2.24
N THR A 21 0.51 -9.19 2.93
CA THR A 21 1.05 -7.92 2.46
C THR A 21 2.53 -8.04 2.16
N ARG A 22 3.33 -8.63 3.06
CA ARG A 22 4.77 -8.83 2.86
C ARG A 22 5.08 -9.68 1.64
N ARG A 23 4.34 -10.77 1.42
CA ARG A 23 4.54 -11.66 0.26
C ARG A 23 4.23 -10.96 -1.05
N VAL A 24 3.12 -10.23 -1.13
CA VAL A 24 2.73 -9.50 -2.34
C VAL A 24 3.67 -8.32 -2.59
N PHE A 25 4.02 -7.57 -1.55
CA PHE A 25 4.95 -6.46 -1.63
C PHE A 25 6.33 -6.88 -2.14
N ALA A 26 6.83 -8.05 -1.72
CA ALA A 26 8.08 -8.60 -2.24
C ALA A 26 8.06 -8.87 -3.76
N GLU A 27 6.91 -9.31 -4.30
CA GLU A 27 6.77 -9.49 -5.76
C GLU A 27 6.62 -8.15 -6.49
N ILE A 28 5.91 -7.18 -5.89
CA ILE A 28 5.81 -5.81 -6.42
C ILE A 28 7.20 -5.16 -6.47
N ALA A 29 8.03 -5.35 -5.43
CA ALA A 29 9.38 -4.83 -5.36
C ALA A 29 10.29 -5.41 -6.45
N LYS A 30 10.14 -6.70 -6.81
CA LYS A 30 10.84 -7.28 -7.96
C LYS A 30 10.42 -6.64 -9.29
N ALA A 31 9.15 -6.26 -9.39
CA ALA A 31 8.55 -5.68 -10.57
C ALA A 31 8.86 -4.16 -10.73
N ARG A 32 9.34 -3.51 -9.66
CA ARG A 32 9.78 -2.09 -9.61
C ARG A 32 8.85 -1.13 -10.37
N PRO A 33 7.55 -1.05 -10.04
CA PRO A 33 6.64 -0.12 -10.69
C PRO A 33 7.09 1.32 -10.43
N ARG A 34 6.91 2.21 -11.42
CA ARG A 34 7.20 3.65 -11.25
C ARG A 34 6.19 4.38 -10.38
N LYS A 35 4.94 3.90 -10.36
CA LYS A 35 3.85 4.46 -9.55
C LYS A 35 3.15 3.36 -8.78
N LEU A 36 3.06 3.52 -7.46
CA LEU A 36 2.41 2.59 -6.55
C LEU A 36 1.36 3.35 -5.72
N LEU A 37 0.09 3.01 -5.93
CA LEU A 37 -1.03 3.53 -5.15
C LEU A 37 -1.28 2.57 -4.01
N ILE A 38 -1.25 3.06 -2.79
CA ILE A 38 -1.42 2.24 -1.59
C ILE A 38 -2.62 2.75 -0.83
N ILE A 39 -3.56 1.85 -0.61
CA ILE A 39 -4.78 2.15 0.13
C ILE A 39 -4.80 1.20 1.30
N ALA A 40 -4.77 1.75 2.52
CA ALA A 40 -4.96 0.94 3.72
C ALA A 40 -6.19 1.41 4.48
N ASP A 41 -7.13 0.49 4.70
CA ASP A 41 -8.25 0.72 5.59
C ASP A 41 -7.78 0.79 7.05
N GLY A 42 -8.49 1.56 7.85
CA GLY A 42 -8.20 1.77 9.28
C GLY A 42 -8.75 0.66 10.17
N PRO A 43 -8.20 0.50 11.38
CA PRO A 43 -8.67 -0.50 12.32
C PRO A 43 -10.14 -0.30 12.70
N ARG A 44 -10.85 -1.39 12.99
CA ARG A 44 -12.21 -1.31 13.50
C ARG A 44 -12.17 -0.85 14.96
N ALA A 45 -13.06 0.07 15.33
CA ALA A 45 -13.12 0.60 16.70
C ALA A 45 -13.26 -0.50 17.77
N ASP A 46 -13.90 -1.62 17.40
CA ASP A 46 -14.17 -2.73 18.30
C ASP A 46 -13.03 -3.78 18.39
N HIS A 47 -11.94 -3.61 17.63
CA HIS A 47 -10.83 -4.58 17.59
C HIS A 47 -9.46 -3.88 17.71
N PRO A 48 -8.92 -3.71 18.93
CA PRO A 48 -7.63 -3.05 19.14
C PRO A 48 -6.44 -3.77 18.49
N GLU A 49 -6.53 -5.09 18.30
CA GLU A 49 -5.50 -5.86 17.56
C GLU A 49 -5.37 -5.44 16.09
N ASP A 50 -6.41 -4.85 15.51
CA ASP A 50 -6.34 -4.34 14.13
C ASP A 50 -5.38 -3.15 14.07
N ALA A 51 -5.24 -2.34 15.13
CA ALA A 51 -4.35 -1.19 15.13
C ALA A 51 -2.89 -1.63 14.99
N GLU A 52 -2.47 -2.66 15.72
CA GLU A 52 -1.12 -3.24 15.62
C GLU A 52 -0.87 -3.86 14.24
N LYS A 53 -1.84 -4.62 13.72
CA LYS A 53 -1.74 -5.26 12.40
C LYS A 53 -1.70 -4.24 11.27
N CYS A 54 -2.52 -3.19 11.34
CA CYS A 54 -2.51 -2.07 10.40
C CYS A 54 -1.16 -1.31 10.46
N ALA A 55 -0.62 -1.07 11.65
CA ALA A 55 0.69 -0.45 11.81
C ALA A 55 1.81 -1.31 11.20
N ALA A 56 1.78 -2.63 11.42
CA ALA A 56 2.72 -3.56 10.80
C ALA A 56 2.63 -3.55 9.26
N VAL A 57 1.42 -3.50 8.70
CA VAL A 57 1.19 -3.38 7.26
C VAL A 57 1.78 -2.07 6.71
N ARG A 58 1.58 -0.95 7.41
CA ARG A 58 2.16 0.35 7.01
C ARG A 58 3.69 0.32 7.02
N ALA A 59 4.29 -0.29 8.04
CA ALA A 59 5.75 -0.44 8.13
C ALA A 59 6.34 -1.28 6.99
N ILE A 60 5.64 -2.33 6.53
CA ILE A 60 6.07 -3.13 5.37
C ILE A 60 6.09 -2.27 4.09
N ILE A 61 5.04 -1.46 3.91
CA ILE A 61 4.88 -0.58 2.77
C ILE A 61 5.93 0.54 2.74
N ASP A 62 6.39 1.00 3.89
CA ASP A 62 7.43 2.04 3.97
C ASP A 62 8.81 1.53 3.50
N GLY A 63 8.99 0.22 3.34
CA GLY A 63 10.21 -0.41 2.84
C GLY A 63 10.43 -0.33 1.32
N VAL A 64 9.89 0.69 0.63
CA VAL A 64 10.15 0.90 -0.81
C VAL A 64 11.57 1.43 -1.00
N ASP A 65 12.45 0.64 -1.61
CA ASP A 65 13.88 0.93 -1.80
C ASP A 65 14.25 1.38 -3.23
N TRP A 66 13.26 1.57 -4.10
CA TRP A 66 13.45 1.97 -5.49
C TRP A 66 12.79 3.32 -5.80
N ASP A 67 13.20 3.95 -6.91
CA ASP A 67 12.60 5.20 -7.40
C ASP A 67 11.15 4.96 -7.84
N CYS A 68 10.22 5.24 -6.92
CA CYS A 68 8.80 4.98 -7.04
C CYS A 68 8.00 6.16 -6.50
N GLU A 69 7.04 6.63 -7.27
CA GLU A 69 6.02 7.55 -6.78
C GLU A 69 4.99 6.75 -5.98
N VAL A 70 5.12 6.78 -4.65
CA VAL A 70 4.24 6.06 -3.73
C VAL A 70 3.17 7.02 -3.22
N LEU A 71 1.92 6.80 -3.64
CA LEU A 71 0.78 7.56 -3.17
C LEU A 71 0.04 6.75 -2.12
N LYS A 72 -0.01 7.25 -0.87
CA LYS A 72 -0.56 6.54 0.28
C LYS A 72 -1.86 7.19 0.72
N ASN A 73 -2.91 6.40 0.86
CA ASN A 73 -4.15 6.80 1.52
C ASN A 73 -4.46 5.83 2.64
N TYR A 74 -4.33 6.36 3.84
CA TYR A 74 -4.60 5.63 5.07
C TYR A 74 -5.87 6.21 5.68
N SER A 75 -6.92 5.40 5.72
CA SER A 75 -8.11 5.78 6.47
C SER A 75 -7.92 5.44 7.94
N ASN A 76 -8.53 6.24 8.81
CA ASN A 76 -8.67 5.94 10.23
C ASN A 76 -9.95 5.13 10.52
N SER A 77 -10.72 4.80 9.48
CA SER A 77 -11.93 3.98 9.54
C SER A 77 -11.94 2.97 8.38
N ILE A 78 -12.92 2.07 8.37
CA ILE A 78 -13.12 1.06 7.31
C ILE A 78 -13.45 1.67 5.93
N SER A 79 -13.65 2.98 5.83
CA SER A 79 -13.89 3.67 4.56
C SER A 79 -12.64 4.41 4.11
N ALA A 80 -11.71 3.75 3.40
CA ALA A 80 -10.72 4.46 2.60
C ALA A 80 -11.31 4.84 1.23
N THR A 81 -11.55 6.12 1.01
CA THR A 81 -12.04 6.66 -0.27
C THR A 81 -10.88 7.22 -1.09
N PHE A 82 -10.84 6.91 -2.39
CA PHE A 82 -9.78 7.32 -3.34
C PHE A 82 -9.71 8.85 -3.58
N GLU A 83 -10.61 9.62 -2.98
CA GLU A 83 -10.83 11.04 -3.24
C GLU A 83 -9.63 11.92 -2.85
N SER A 84 -8.77 11.45 -1.94
CA SER A 84 -7.61 12.21 -1.44
C SER A 84 -6.29 11.99 -2.20
N ILE A 85 -6.24 11.09 -3.20
CA ILE A 85 -4.99 10.77 -3.94
C ILE A 85 -4.92 11.46 -5.31
N LEU A 86 -6.05 11.79 -5.93
CA LEU A 86 -6.02 12.46 -7.23
C LEU A 86 -5.85 13.96 -6.99
N PRO A 87 -4.87 14.63 -7.65
CA PRO A 87 -4.90 16.09 -7.69
C PRO A 87 -6.24 16.49 -8.29
N GLU A 88 -6.96 17.35 -7.58
CA GLU A 88 -8.19 17.97 -8.08
C GLU A 88 -7.91 18.50 -9.50
N CYS A 89 -8.67 18.03 -10.47
CA CYS A 89 -8.79 18.71 -11.76
C CYS A 89 -9.51 20.04 -11.58
#